data_AF-A7SK40-F1
#
_entry.id   AF-A7SK40-F1
#
_cell.length_a   1.000
_cell.length_b   1.000
_cell.length_c   1.000
_cell.angle_alpha   90.00
_cell.angle_beta   90.00
_cell.angle_gamma   90.00
#
_symmetry.space_group_name_H-M   'P 1'
#
loop_
_entity.id
_entity.type
_entity.pdbx_description
1 polymer ?
#
loop_
_entity_poly.entity_id
_entity_poly.type
_entity_poly.pdbx_seq_one_letter_code
_entity_poly.pdbx_strand_id
1 'polypeptide(L)'
;HFTYITHCPTPGCTLYITHHPTPGCTLYITHYPTPGCTLYITHYPTPGCTLYITHYPTPGWCTLYITHHPTPGCTLYITHYPTPGCTLYITHHPT
;
A
#
# COMPACT_ATOMS: atom_id res chain seq x y z
N HIS A 1 -15.74 2.33 8.52
CA HIS A 1 -15.50 2.97 7.22
C HIS A 1 -14.88 1.94 6.24
N PHE A 2 -15.31 1.89 4.98
CA PHE A 2 -14.70 1.03 3.97
C PHE A 2 -14.15 1.89 2.84
N THR A 3 -12.87 1.75 2.53
CA THR A 3 -12.23 2.49 1.43
C THR A 3 -11.60 1.49 0.47
N TYR A 4 -11.91 1.62 -0.82
CA TYR A 4 -11.38 0.77 -1.88
C TYR A 4 -10.76 1.64 -2.96
N ILE A 5 -9.49 1.40 -3.28
CA ILE A 5 -8.73 2.14 -4.29
C ILE A 5 -8.16 1.13 -5.28
N THR A 6 -8.56 1.26 -6.55
CA THR A 6 -7.87 0.59 -7.67
C THR A 6 -7.17 1.65 -8.51
N HIS A 7 -5.88 1.46 -8.77
CA HIS A 7 -5.09 2.39 -9.57
C HIS A 7 -4.25 1.63 -10.63
N CYS A 8 -4.36 2.09 -11.88
CA CYS A 8 -3.67 1.53 -13.06
C CYS A 8 -2.91 2.65 -13.80
N PRO A 9 -1.70 2.99 -13.35
CA PRO A 9 -0.95 4.12 -13.90
C PRO A 9 -0.20 3.82 -15.20
N THR A 10 0.03 4.89 -15.96
CA THR A 10 0.93 4.94 -17.13
C THR A 10 2.40 5.20 -16.73
N PRO A 11 3.37 5.03 -17.66
CA PRO A 11 4.79 5.19 -17.34
C PRO A 11 5.11 6.58 -16.75
N GLY A 12 5.87 6.60 -15.65
CA GLY A 12 6.25 7.84 -14.95
C GLY A 12 5.30 8.29 -13.83
N CYS A 13 4.28 7.52 -13.48
CA CYS A 13 3.39 7.90 -12.38
C CYS A 13 4.01 7.71 -10.99
N THR A 14 3.80 8.73 -10.14
CA THR A 14 3.96 8.64 -8.69
C THR A 14 2.59 8.71 -8.03
N LEU A 15 2.26 7.74 -7.18
CA LEU A 15 1.05 7.79 -6.34
C LEU A 15 1.46 7.85 -4.88
N TYR A 16 0.84 8.75 -4.12
CA TYR A 16 1.07 8.90 -2.68
C TYR A 16 -0.25 8.75 -1.94
N ILE A 17 -0.33 7.87 -0.95
CA ILE A 17 -1.54 7.65 -0.16
C ILE A 17 -1.18 7.75 1.32
N THR A 18 -1.83 8.64 2.06
CA THR A 18 -1.76 8.74 3.52
C THR A 18 -3.15 8.44 4.09
N HIS A 19 -3.30 7.57 5.11
CA HIS A 19 -4.63 7.26 5.64
C HIS A 19 -4.68 7.10 7.19
N HIS A 20 -5.69 7.74 7.82
CA HIS A 20 -5.97 7.82 9.27
C HIS A 20 -7.43 7.43 9.60
N PRO A 21 -7.75 6.14 9.78
CA PRO A 21 -9.12 5.69 10.08
C PRO A 21 -9.46 5.57 11.57
N THR A 22 -10.78 5.60 11.89
CA THR A 22 -11.45 5.42 13.21
C THR A 22 -12.50 4.25 13.14
N PRO A 23 -13.29 3.88 14.17
CA PRO A 23 -13.85 2.51 14.33
C PRO A 23 -14.60 1.88 13.13
N GLY A 24 -14.34 0.59 12.84
CA GLY A 24 -14.95 -0.16 11.73
C GLY A 24 -14.19 -0.06 10.40
N CYS A 25 -12.86 0.06 10.42
CA CYS A 25 -12.11 0.41 9.22
C CYS A 25 -11.44 -0.75 8.49
N THR A 26 -11.74 -0.80 7.19
CA THR A 26 -11.03 -1.63 6.22
C THR A 26 -10.64 -0.76 5.02
N LEU A 27 -9.34 -0.70 4.72
CA LEU A 27 -8.80 -0.08 3.52
C LEU A 27 -8.25 -1.18 2.61
N TYR A 28 -8.68 -1.17 1.35
CA TYR A 28 -8.18 -2.10 0.34
C TYR A 28 -7.60 -1.29 -0.83
N ILE A 29 -6.34 -1.56 -1.16
CA ILE A 29 -5.63 -0.92 -2.26
C ILE A 29 -5.20 -2.01 -3.24
N THR A 30 -5.59 -1.90 -4.50
CA THR A 30 -5.01 -2.69 -5.59
C THR A 30 -4.30 -1.78 -6.58
N HIS A 31 -3.05 -2.10 -6.88
CA HIS A 31 -2.20 -1.31 -7.75
C HIS A 31 -1.59 -2.16 -8.85
N TYR A 32 -1.73 -1.71 -10.09
CA TYR A 32 -1.20 -2.37 -11.30
C TYR A 32 -0.21 -1.46 -12.04
N PRO A 33 1.02 -1.25 -11.54
CA PRO A 33 1.92 -0.29 -12.16
C PRO A 33 2.56 -0.77 -13.46
N THR A 34 2.83 0.21 -14.32
CA THR A 34 3.72 0.10 -15.47
C THR A 34 5.19 0.40 -15.07
N PRO A 35 6.18 0.14 -15.94
CA PRO A 35 7.57 0.44 -15.62
C PRO A 35 7.79 1.93 -15.33
N GLY A 36 8.65 2.22 -14.36
CA GLY A 36 8.94 3.57 -13.87
C GLY A 36 7.96 4.11 -12.83
N CYS A 37 7.01 3.30 -12.35
CA CYS A 37 6.07 3.75 -11.33
C CYS A 37 6.63 3.66 -9.91
N THR A 38 6.28 4.65 -9.10
CA THR A 38 6.54 4.64 -7.66
C THR A 38 5.25 4.84 -6.88
N LEU A 39 5.00 3.99 -5.88
CA LEU A 39 3.87 4.08 -4.98
C LEU A 39 4.37 4.25 -3.55
N TYR A 40 3.86 5.27 -2.87
CA TYR A 40 4.06 5.51 -1.45
C TYR A 40 2.74 5.38 -0.71
N ILE A 41 2.71 4.55 0.33
CA ILE A 41 1.55 4.39 1.22
C ILE A 41 2.02 4.65 2.65
N THR A 42 1.38 5.58 3.34
CA THR A 42 1.55 5.84 4.76
C THR A 42 0.22 5.59 5.46
N HIS A 43 0.21 4.78 6.51
CA HIS A 43 -1.04 4.42 7.20
C HIS A 43 -0.88 4.52 8.72
N TYR A 44 -1.83 5.21 9.34
CA TYR A 44 -1.91 5.50 10.76
C TYR A 44 -3.27 5.03 11.32
N PRO A 45 -3.47 3.72 11.49
CA PRO A 45 -4.75 3.18 11.93
C PRO A 45 -5.01 3.33 13.44
N THR A 46 -6.30 3.39 13.79
CA THR A 46 -6.78 3.14 15.16
C THR A 46 -6.99 1.65 15.43
N PRO A 47 -7.25 1.22 16.69
CA PRO A 47 -7.43 -0.19 17.02
C PRO A 47 -8.52 -0.87 16.18
N GLY A 48 -8.28 -2.13 15.79
CA GLY A 48 -9.24 -2.93 15.02
C GLY A 48 -9.31 -2.62 13.52
N CYS A 49 -8.40 -1.79 12.97
CA CYS A 49 -8.36 -1.54 11.53
C CYS A 49 -7.67 -2.68 10.76
N THR A 50 -8.15 -2.93 9.54
CA THR A 50 -7.49 -3.83 8.60
C THR A 50 -7.08 -3.07 7.33
N LEU A 51 -5.84 -3.28 6.91
CA LEU A 51 -5.31 -2.77 5.65
C LEU A 51 -4.91 -3.94 4.76
N TYR A 52 -5.43 -3.94 3.54
CA TYR A 52 -5.06 -4.87 2.48
C TYR A 52 -4.43 -4.08 1.32
N ILE A 53 -3.23 -4.48 0.91
CA ILE A 53 -2.54 -3.92 -0.24
C ILE A 53 -2.18 -5.06 -1.18
N THR A 54 -2.62 -4.96 -2.42
CA THR A 54 -2.28 -5.89 -3.48
C THR A 54 -1.56 -5.15 -4.60
N HIS A 55 -0.35 -5.59 -4.93
CA HIS A 55 0.53 -4.93 -5.88
C HIS A 55 0.96 -5.88 -6.99
N TYR A 56 0.55 -5.57 -8.23
CA TYR A 56 0.77 -6.35 -9.45
C TYR A 56 1.55 -5.54 -10.49
N PRO A 57 2.88 -5.38 -10.31
CA PRO A 57 3.70 -4.68 -11.28
C PRO A 57 3.84 -5.47 -12.59
N THR A 58 3.92 -4.74 -13.69
CA THR A 58 4.42 -5.28 -14.96
C THR A 58 5.95 -5.32 -15.00
N PRO A 59 6.59 -6.10 -15.89
CA PRO A 59 8.06 -6.21 -15.94
C PRO A 59 8.76 -4.87 -16.17
N GLY A 60 9.70 -4.52 -15.29
CA GLY A 60 10.44 -3.25 -15.34
C GLY A 60 10.74 -2.72 -13.94
N TRP A 61 11.22 -1.48 -13.88
CA TRP A 61 11.52 -0.84 -12.60
C TRP A 61 10.23 -0.37 -11.93
N CYS A 62 10.00 -0.79 -10.69
CA CYS A 62 8.92 -0.25 -9.89
C CYS A 62 9.32 -0.16 -8.43
N THR A 63 8.75 0.78 -7.70
CA THR A 63 9.01 0.86 -6.26
C THR A 63 7.73 1.03 -5.47
N LEU A 64 7.56 0.21 -4.45
CA LEU A 64 6.49 0.32 -3.47
C LEU A 64 7.09 0.58 -2.10
N TYR A 65 6.74 1.72 -1.51
CA TYR A 65 7.06 2.09 -0.15
C TYR A 65 5.79 2.05 0.70
N ILE A 66 5.82 1.30 1.79
CA ILE A 66 4.74 1.23 2.76
C ILE A 66 5.30 1.59 4.13
N THR A 67 4.73 2.63 4.74
CA THR A 67 5.00 3.02 6.12
C THR A 67 3.73 2.80 6.94
N HIS A 68 3.82 1.93 7.94
CA HIS A 68 2.69 1.55 8.78
C HIS A 68 2.97 1.88 10.25
N HIS A 69 2.12 2.68 10.85
CA HIS A 69 2.18 3.09 12.27
C HIS A 69 0.97 2.54 13.03
N PRO A 70 0.90 1.23 13.31
CA PRO A 70 -0.28 0.65 13.92
C PRO A 70 -0.37 0.88 15.42
N THR A 71 -1.61 1.00 15.87
CA THR A 71 -2.00 0.72 17.24
C THR A 71 -2.30 -0.78 17.45
N PRO A 72 -2.39 -1.28 18.69
CA PRO A 72 -2.74 -2.67 18.97
C PRO A 72 -4.06 -3.11 18.30
N GLY A 73 -4.09 -4.35 17.80
CA GLY A 73 -5.26 -4.93 17.13
C GLY A 73 -5.45 -4.51 15.68
N CYS A 74 -4.49 -3.80 15.08
CA CYS A 74 -4.48 -3.56 13.63
C CYS A 74 -3.89 -4.75 12.87
N THR A 75 -4.37 -4.98 11.66
CA THR A 75 -3.79 -5.99 10.75
C THR A 75 -3.40 -5.36 9.42
N LEU A 76 -2.22 -5.72 8.93
CA LEU A 76 -1.70 -5.33 7.62
C LEU A 76 -1.44 -6.59 6.80
N TYR A 77 -2.11 -6.70 5.66
CA TYR A 77 -1.89 -7.72 4.66
C TYR A 77 -1.33 -7.08 3.40
N ILE A 78 -0.19 -7.58 2.95
CA ILE A 78 0.45 -7.14 1.72
C ILE A 78 0.66 -8.36 0.84
N THR A 79 0.07 -8.32 -0.34
CA THR A 79 0.34 -9.29 -1.40
C THR A 79 1.08 -8.58 -2.51
N HIS A 80 2.33 -8.97 -2.72
CA HIS A 80 3.19 -8.40 -3.75
C HIS A 80 3.58 -9.48 -4.76
N TYR A 81 3.34 -9.21 -6.05
CA TYR A 81 3.72 -10.08 -7.16
C TYR A 81 4.88 -9.43 -7.93
N PRO A 82 6.10 -9.41 -7.37
CA PRO A 82 7.23 -8.68 -7.96
C PRO A 82 7.61 -9.23 -9.33
N THR A 83 8.02 -8.32 -10.20
CA THR A 83 8.75 -8.62 -11.44
C THR A 83 10.21 -8.19 -11.28
N PRO A 84 11.14 -8.65 -12.13
CA PRO A 84 12.54 -8.22 -12.08
C PRO A 84 12.65 -6.69 -12.18
N GLY A 85 13.41 -6.07 -11.26
CA GLY A 85 13.56 -4.60 -11.17
C GLY A 85 12.57 -3.92 -10.22
N CYS A 86 11.61 -4.66 -9.65
CA CYS A 86 10.70 -4.14 -8.64
C CYS A 86 11.26 -4.28 -7.23
N THR A 87 11.08 -3.22 -6.44
CA THR A 87 11.47 -3.21 -5.04
C THR A 87 10.28 -2.89 -4.13
N LEU A 88 10.22 -3.59 -3.00
CA LEU A 88 9.24 -3.37 -1.96
C LEU A 88 9.96 -3.02 -0.67
N TYR A 89 9.63 -1.86 -0.11
CA TYR A 89 10.09 -1.39 1.18
C TYR A 89 8.90 -1.30 2.12
N ILE A 90 9.00 -1.98 3.26
CA ILE A 90 7.99 -1.92 4.32
C ILE A 90 8.68 -1.44 5.58
N THR A 91 8.19 -0.32 6.11
CA THR A 91 8.58 0.18 7.41
C THR A 91 7.41 0.05 8.35
N HIS A 92 7.63 -0.66 9.46
CA HIS A 92 6.61 -0.91 10.46
C HIS A 92 7.04 -0.30 11.79
N HIS A 93 6.26 0.66 12.28
CA HIS A 93 6.49 1.39 13.52
C HIS A 93 5.39 1.05 14.53
N PRO A 94 5.44 -0.14 15.14
CA PRO A 94 4.50 -0.49 16.19
C PRO A 94 4.76 0.39 17.42
N THR A 95 3.69 0.92 18.00
CA THR A 95 3.72 1.56 19.32
C THR A 95 3.57 0.56 20.44
#